data_AF-A0A2E9NA25-F1
#
_entry.id   AF-A0A2E9NA25-F1
#
_cell.length_a   1.000
_cell.length_b   1.000
_cell.length_c   1.000
_cell.angle_alpha   90.00
_cell.angle_beta   90.00
_cell.angle_gamma   90.00
#
_symmetry.space_group_name_H-M   'P 1'
#
loop_
_entity.id
_entity.type
_entity.pdbx_description
1 polymer ?
#
loop_
_entity_poly.entity_id
_entity_poly.type
_entity_poly.pdbx_seq_one_letter_code
_entity_poly.pdbx_strand_id
1 'polypeptide(L)'
;MNEPTTSEEDVEILADDAEPWHVGDEVTVTHAGLSLPWGIPGFGNTVCRRGDVLKVTQDTIKHRQDILHLINSPDAQIERFGEIRILRGRHDIPAWTKQGDAEWILARNAARDLAHQIIDPTERAEALREVSRKFGPGPTTSTSTEIRNVSQQRRLADDAHNRALHGRYVIQSLAE
;
A
#
# COMPACT_ATOMS: atom_id res chain seq x y z
N MET A 1 0.54 70.75 -7.85
CA MET A 1 0.25 69.88 -6.69
C MET A 1 -0.92 69.01 -7.08
N ASN A 2 -0.72 67.69 -7.08
CA ASN A 2 -1.68 66.66 -6.67
C ASN A 2 -1.03 65.31 -7.00
N GLU A 3 -0.47 64.71 -5.97
CA GLU A 3 0.00 63.32 -5.97
C GLU A 3 -1.22 62.39 -6.04
N PRO A 4 -1.24 61.36 -6.90
CA PRO A 4 -2.21 60.30 -6.78
C PRO A 4 -1.82 59.40 -5.60
N THR A 5 -2.77 59.35 -4.68
CA THR A 5 -2.83 58.64 -3.41
C THR A 5 -2.44 57.18 -3.56
N THR A 6 -1.49 56.75 -2.73
CA THR A 6 -1.25 55.35 -2.40
C THR A 6 -2.56 54.74 -1.90
N SER A 7 -3.23 53.95 -2.74
CA SER A 7 -4.21 52.97 -2.28
C SER A 7 -3.41 51.81 -1.70
N GLU A 8 -3.06 51.95 -0.42
CA GLU A 8 -2.92 50.82 0.50
C GLU A 8 -4.31 50.17 0.58
N GLU A 9 -4.65 49.40 -0.44
CA GLU A 9 -5.66 48.36 -0.28
C GLU A 9 -5.04 47.36 0.70
N ASP A 10 -5.49 47.48 1.94
CA ASP A 10 -5.41 46.46 2.97
C ASP A 10 -5.76 45.11 2.34
N VAL A 11 -4.73 44.37 1.94
CA VAL A 11 -4.83 42.92 1.77
C VAL A 11 -4.98 42.39 3.19
N GLU A 12 -6.21 42.34 3.67
CA GLU A 12 -6.60 41.43 4.75
C GLU A 12 -6.21 40.03 4.27
N ILE A 13 -5.00 39.62 4.66
CA ILE A 13 -4.57 38.24 4.63
C ILE A 13 -5.56 37.54 5.57
N LEU A 14 -6.59 36.93 4.99
CA LEU A 14 -7.53 36.05 5.66
C LEU A 14 -6.70 35.07 6.49
N ALA A 15 -6.60 35.34 7.79
CA ALA A 15 -6.00 34.45 8.75
C ALA A 15 -6.91 33.23 8.86
N ASP A 16 -6.59 32.23 8.04
CA ASP A 16 -6.82 30.80 8.24
C ASP A 16 -7.85 30.48 9.35
N ASP A 17 -9.14 30.52 9.00
CA ASP A 17 -10.29 30.08 9.82
C ASP A 17 -10.28 28.55 10.08
N ALA A 18 -9.10 27.92 10.06
CA ALA A 18 -8.97 26.51 10.34
C ALA A 18 -9.27 26.26 11.83
N GLU A 19 -10.27 25.42 12.10
CA GLU A 19 -10.59 25.00 13.47
C GLU A 19 -9.32 24.54 14.19
N PRO A 20 -9.12 24.92 15.47
CA PRO A 20 -7.95 24.51 16.21
C PRO A 20 -7.86 22.98 16.28
N TRP A 21 -6.64 22.46 16.31
CA TRP A 21 -6.39 21.02 16.44
C TRP A 21 -6.65 20.56 17.88
N HIS A 22 -7.36 19.44 18.01
CA HIS A 22 -7.61 18.80 19.30
C HIS A 22 -6.91 17.45 19.40
N VAL A 23 -6.63 17.03 20.63
CA VAL A 23 -6.10 15.69 20.88
C VAL A 23 -7.17 14.67 20.49
N GLY A 24 -6.77 13.69 19.70
CA GLY A 24 -7.66 12.67 19.16
C GLY A 24 -8.18 12.99 17.75
N ASP A 25 -7.95 14.20 17.24
CA ASP A 25 -8.22 14.51 15.83
C ASP A 25 -7.49 13.51 14.93
N GLU A 26 -8.12 13.16 13.82
CA GLU A 26 -7.59 12.17 12.88
C GLU A 26 -7.08 12.86 11.62
N VAL A 27 -6.06 12.27 11.03
CA VAL A 27 -5.42 12.75 9.80
C VAL A 27 -5.19 11.57 8.89
N THR A 28 -5.64 11.66 7.64
CA THR A 28 -5.48 10.60 6.65
C THR A 28 -4.35 10.91 5.69
N VAL A 29 -3.43 9.96 5.52
CA VAL A 29 -2.32 10.07 4.59
C VAL A 29 -2.75 9.59 3.21
N THR A 30 -2.71 10.46 2.20
CA THR A 30 -3.17 10.11 0.84
C THR A 30 -2.06 9.49 -0.02
N HIS A 31 -0.80 9.51 0.42
CA HIS A 31 0.34 9.04 -0.37
C HIS A 31 1.22 8.05 0.40
N ALA A 32 1.69 7.02 -0.29
CA ALA A 32 2.58 6.04 0.30
C ALA A 32 4.03 6.55 0.37
N GLY A 33 4.78 6.09 1.37
CA GLY A 33 6.20 6.42 1.53
C GLY A 33 6.45 7.80 2.12
N LEU A 34 5.41 8.45 2.66
CA LEU A 34 5.54 9.76 3.29
C LEU A 34 6.21 9.62 4.66
N SER A 35 7.39 10.21 4.82
CA SER A 35 8.11 10.24 6.09
C SER A 35 7.68 11.49 6.87
N LEU A 36 6.88 11.30 7.92
CA LEU A 36 6.41 12.38 8.77
C LEU A 36 7.12 12.34 10.12
N PRO A 37 7.70 13.46 10.59
CA PRO A 37 8.12 13.57 11.98
C PRO A 37 6.86 13.68 12.85
N TRP A 38 6.16 12.60 13.10
CA TRP A 38 4.96 12.60 13.95
C TRP A 38 5.34 12.48 15.44
N GLY A 39 4.69 13.25 16.32
CA GLY A 39 4.97 13.20 17.77
C GLY A 39 6.23 13.97 18.21
N ILE A 40 7.03 13.37 19.10
CA ILE A 40 8.11 14.06 19.83
C ILE A 40 9.37 14.26 18.94
N PRO A 41 10.01 15.45 18.95
CA PRO A 41 11.32 15.69 18.33
C PRO A 41 12.38 14.67 18.79
N GLY A 42 13.10 14.07 17.84
CA GLY A 42 14.17 13.10 18.12
C GLY A 42 13.72 11.63 18.20
N PHE A 43 12.42 11.35 18.27
CA PHE A 43 11.88 9.99 18.26
C PHE A 43 11.44 9.55 16.85
N GLY A 44 12.40 9.49 15.92
CA GLY A 44 12.23 8.91 14.58
C GLY A 44 11.20 9.61 13.67
N ASN A 45 11.28 9.33 12.37
CA ASN A 45 10.21 9.66 11.44
C ASN A 45 9.32 8.43 11.25
N THR A 46 8.01 8.64 11.22
CA THR A 46 7.05 7.60 10.89
C THR A 46 6.90 7.55 9.37
N VAL A 47 7.25 6.40 8.77
CA VAL A 47 7.00 6.15 7.35
C VAL A 47 5.55 5.70 7.20
N CYS A 48 4.74 6.57 6.64
CA CYS A 48 3.31 6.36 6.48
C CYS A 48 3.01 5.70 5.13
N ARG A 49 2.01 4.84 5.13
CA ARG A 49 1.40 4.27 3.94
C ARG A 49 0.20 5.13 3.54
N ARG A 50 -0.21 4.99 2.28
CA ARG A 50 -1.47 5.56 1.83
C ARG A 50 -2.62 4.91 2.61
N GLY A 51 -3.59 5.71 3.01
CA GLY A 51 -4.73 5.27 3.81
C GLY A 51 -4.44 5.15 5.31
N ASP A 52 -3.20 5.38 5.76
CA ASP A 52 -2.93 5.44 7.20
C ASP A 52 -3.69 6.60 7.83
N VAL A 53 -4.31 6.30 8.98
CA VAL A 53 -4.99 7.29 9.81
C VAL A 53 -4.14 7.52 11.05
N LEU A 54 -3.58 8.72 11.15
CA LEU A 54 -2.77 9.16 12.28
C LEU A 54 -3.64 9.92 13.26
N LYS A 55 -3.46 9.66 14.55
CA LYS A 55 -4.10 10.42 15.62
C LYS A 55 -3.21 11.56 16.07
N VAL A 56 -3.79 12.74 16.20
CA VAL A 56 -3.17 13.91 16.79
C VAL A 56 -3.06 13.67 18.29
N THR A 57 -1.84 13.68 18.80
CA THR A 57 -1.55 13.54 20.23
C THR A 57 -1.24 14.91 20.83
N GLN A 58 -1.20 14.99 22.16
CA GLN A 58 -0.77 16.22 22.85
C GLN A 58 0.66 16.62 22.44
N ASP A 59 1.55 15.64 22.26
CA ASP A 59 2.91 15.90 21.80
C ASP A 59 2.96 16.42 20.37
N THR A 60 2.08 15.92 19.49
CA THR A 60 1.94 16.43 18.12
C THR A 60 1.56 17.92 18.15
N ILE A 61 0.54 18.29 18.95
CA ILE A 61 0.11 19.69 19.07
C ILE A 61 1.24 20.57 19.63
N LYS A 62 1.97 20.08 20.64
CA LYS A 62 3.02 20.85 21.29
C LYS A 62 4.26 21.05 20.41
N HIS A 63 4.61 20.05 19.60
CA HIS A 63 5.92 19.97 18.96
C HIS A 63 5.90 19.98 17.42
N ARG A 64 4.74 19.86 16.78
CA ARG A 64 4.57 19.72 15.32
C ARG A 64 3.57 20.69 14.73
N GLN A 65 3.53 21.90 15.27
CA GLN A 65 2.67 22.98 14.74
C GLN A 65 2.93 23.24 13.25
N ASP A 66 4.17 23.12 12.80
CA ASP A 66 4.57 23.23 11.39
C ASP A 66 3.85 22.22 10.48
N ILE A 67 3.76 20.96 10.92
CA ILE A 67 3.04 19.90 10.18
C ILE A 67 1.53 20.16 10.24
N LEU A 68 1.01 20.53 11.40
CA LEU A 68 -0.43 20.78 11.58
C LEU A 68 -0.92 21.96 10.73
N HIS A 69 -0.12 23.03 10.60
CA HIS A 69 -0.41 24.13 9.67
C HIS A 69 -0.35 23.66 8.21
N LEU A 70 0.66 22.86 7.84
CA LEU A 70 0.75 22.30 6.49
C LEU A 70 -0.48 21.44 6.15
N ILE A 71 -1.02 20.68 7.11
CA ILE A 71 -2.23 19.87 6.89
C ILE A 71 -3.46 20.75 6.65
N ASN A 72 -3.58 21.87 7.35
CA ASN A 72 -4.70 22.81 7.17
C ASN A 72 -4.60 23.66 5.90
N SER A 73 -3.43 23.73 5.26
CA SER A 73 -3.21 24.52 4.05
C SER A 73 -2.97 23.63 2.81
N PRO A 74 -4.02 23.33 2.02
CA PRO A 74 -3.89 22.62 0.75
C PRO A 74 -2.89 23.30 -0.21
N ASP A 75 -2.90 24.63 -0.27
CA ASP A 75 -2.02 25.40 -1.16
C ASP A 75 -0.55 25.23 -0.77
N ALA A 76 -0.22 25.25 0.52
CA ALA A 76 1.14 24.98 1.00
C ALA A 76 1.57 23.54 0.69
N GLN A 77 0.65 22.57 0.70
CA GLN A 77 0.95 21.20 0.27
C GLN A 77 1.22 21.13 -1.24
N ILE A 78 0.42 21.82 -2.05
CA ILE A 78 0.59 21.85 -3.50
C ILE A 78 1.91 22.55 -3.87
N GLU A 79 2.25 23.67 -3.22
CA GLU A 79 3.53 24.35 -3.44
C GLU A 79 4.71 23.44 -3.07
N ARG A 80 4.62 22.75 -1.92
CA ARG A 80 5.71 21.92 -1.40
C ARG A 80 5.88 20.58 -2.12
N PHE A 81 4.78 19.94 -2.49
CA PHE A 81 4.77 18.56 -2.99
C PHE A 81 4.21 18.42 -4.41
N GLY A 82 3.61 19.47 -4.98
CA GLY A 82 2.86 19.43 -6.24
C GLY A 82 1.44 18.88 -6.09
N GLU A 83 1.07 18.36 -4.92
CA GLU A 83 -0.21 17.68 -4.67
C GLU A 83 -0.53 17.63 -3.16
N ILE A 84 -1.81 17.40 -2.83
CA ILE A 84 -2.24 17.21 -1.44
C ILE A 84 -1.90 15.79 -0.99
N ARG A 85 -1.04 15.69 0.03
CA ARG A 85 -0.55 14.41 0.56
C ARG A 85 -1.16 13.98 1.87
N ILE A 86 -1.78 14.92 2.57
CA ILE A 86 -2.33 14.71 3.91
C ILE A 86 -3.66 15.45 4.01
N LEU A 87 -4.69 14.77 4.50
CA LEU A 87 -6.01 15.33 4.71
C LEU A 87 -6.36 15.31 6.20
N ARG A 88 -6.94 16.40 6.69
CA ARG A 88 -7.59 16.41 8.00
C ARG A 88 -8.83 15.52 7.99
N GLY A 89 -9.06 14.82 9.09
CA GLY A 89 -10.14 13.88 9.28
C GLY A 89 -9.83 12.48 8.75
N ARG A 90 -10.78 11.57 8.99
CA ARG A 90 -10.73 10.20 8.50
C ARG A 90 -11.37 10.10 7.13
N HIS A 91 -10.60 9.62 6.17
CA HIS A 91 -11.06 9.36 4.81
C HIS A 91 -10.85 7.88 4.49
N ASP A 92 -11.90 7.22 4.01
CA ASP A 92 -11.79 5.83 3.56
C ASP A 92 -11.18 5.80 2.16
N ILE A 93 -9.84 5.70 2.13
CA ILE A 93 -9.10 5.59 0.88
C ILE A 93 -8.38 4.24 0.83
N PRO A 94 -8.33 3.60 -0.36
CA PRO A 94 -7.58 2.37 -0.51
C PRO A 94 -6.09 2.63 -0.30
N ALA A 95 -5.41 1.70 0.37
CA ALA A 95 -3.99 1.77 0.64
C ALA A 95 -3.10 1.64 -0.61
N TRP A 96 -3.69 1.20 -1.73
CA TRP A 96 -3.02 1.10 -3.02
C TRP A 96 -3.40 2.24 -3.96
N THR A 97 -2.48 2.59 -4.85
CA THR A 97 -2.69 3.64 -5.86
C THR A 97 -3.26 3.04 -7.14
N LYS A 98 -2.75 1.89 -7.58
CA LYS A 98 -3.17 1.21 -8.81
C LYS A 98 -3.42 -0.28 -8.55
N GLN A 99 -4.32 -0.85 -9.35
CA GLN A 99 -4.51 -2.31 -9.36
C GLN A 99 -3.22 -2.96 -9.88
N GLY A 100 -2.78 -4.02 -9.18
CA GLY A 100 -1.52 -4.71 -9.49
C GLY A 100 -0.30 -4.22 -8.70
N ASP A 101 -0.39 -3.10 -7.98
CA ASP A 101 0.68 -2.66 -7.07
C ASP A 101 0.90 -3.67 -5.94
N ALA A 102 2.09 -3.67 -5.34
CA ALA A 102 2.43 -4.59 -4.24
C ALA A 102 1.41 -4.53 -3.09
N GLU A 103 1.02 -3.33 -2.65
CA GLU A 103 0.00 -3.15 -1.61
C GLU A 103 -1.39 -3.64 -2.05
N TRP A 104 -1.74 -3.49 -3.33
CA TRP A 104 -2.99 -4.05 -3.88
C TRP A 104 -2.95 -5.58 -3.85
N ILE A 105 -1.83 -6.19 -4.25
CA ILE A 105 -1.65 -7.65 -4.26
C ILE A 105 -1.76 -8.19 -2.83
N LEU A 106 -1.07 -7.54 -1.87
CA LEU A 106 -1.11 -7.90 -0.47
C LEU A 106 -2.53 -7.81 0.11
N ALA A 107 -3.20 -6.67 -0.10
CA ALA A 107 -4.57 -6.46 0.38
C ALA A 107 -5.57 -7.46 -0.24
N ARG A 108 -5.45 -7.74 -1.54
CA ARG A 108 -6.28 -8.72 -2.24
C ARG A 108 -6.04 -10.13 -1.71
N ASN A 109 -4.78 -10.52 -1.51
CA ASN A 109 -4.45 -11.85 -1.01
C ASN A 109 -4.94 -12.03 0.44
N ALA A 110 -4.73 -11.04 1.31
CA ALA A 110 -5.25 -11.07 2.67
C ALA A 110 -6.79 -11.20 2.70
N ALA A 111 -7.51 -10.43 1.87
CA ALA A 111 -8.97 -10.52 1.78
C ALA A 111 -9.44 -11.89 1.24
N ARG A 112 -8.71 -12.44 0.27
CA ARG A 112 -8.97 -13.78 -0.27
C ARG A 112 -8.72 -14.87 0.77
N ASP A 113 -7.66 -14.75 1.56
CA ASP A 113 -7.33 -15.71 2.61
C ASP A 113 -8.40 -15.71 3.70
N LEU A 114 -8.87 -14.53 4.11
CA LEU A 114 -10.01 -14.40 5.03
C LEU A 114 -11.28 -15.04 4.46
N ALA A 115 -11.59 -14.81 3.18
CA ALA A 115 -12.72 -15.46 2.54
C ALA A 115 -12.59 -17.00 2.59
N HIS A 116 -11.39 -17.55 2.35
CA HIS A 116 -11.16 -19.00 2.40
C HIS A 116 -11.28 -19.61 3.80
N GLN A 117 -11.09 -18.82 4.87
CA GLN A 117 -11.26 -19.27 6.25
C GLN A 117 -12.73 -19.49 6.63
N ILE A 118 -13.68 -18.94 5.87
CA ILE A 118 -15.13 -19.15 6.10
C ILE A 118 -15.46 -20.63 5.91
N ILE A 119 -16.13 -21.23 6.90
CA ILE A 119 -16.45 -22.66 6.92
C ILE A 119 -17.56 -22.98 5.93
N ASP A 120 -18.65 -22.21 5.93
CA ASP A 120 -19.78 -22.43 5.03
C ASP A 120 -19.35 -22.21 3.55
N PRO A 121 -19.54 -23.20 2.66
CA PRO A 121 -19.26 -23.04 1.24
C PRO A 121 -20.05 -21.90 0.57
N THR A 122 -21.28 -21.61 0.99
CA THR A 122 -22.13 -20.58 0.37
C THR A 122 -21.62 -19.18 0.71
N GLU A 123 -21.41 -18.92 2.00
CA GLU A 123 -20.84 -17.65 2.49
C GLU A 123 -19.42 -17.42 1.94
N ARG A 124 -18.61 -18.48 1.85
CA ARG A 124 -17.29 -18.41 1.22
C ARG A 124 -17.37 -17.97 -0.25
N ALA A 125 -18.33 -18.51 -1.01
CA ALA A 125 -18.53 -18.13 -2.40
C ALA A 125 -19.02 -16.68 -2.55
N GLU A 126 -19.78 -16.16 -1.57
CA GLU A 126 -20.17 -14.76 -1.50
C GLU A 126 -18.99 -13.84 -1.19
N ALA A 127 -18.21 -14.16 -0.15
CA ALA A 127 -17.02 -13.41 0.21
C ALA A 127 -16.01 -13.36 -0.95
N LEU A 128 -15.80 -14.47 -1.67
CA LEU A 128 -14.95 -14.48 -2.87
C LEU A 128 -15.50 -13.61 -4.01
N ARG A 129 -16.82 -13.55 -4.18
CA ARG A 129 -17.47 -12.64 -5.14
C ARG A 129 -17.25 -11.17 -4.74
N GLU A 130 -17.33 -10.85 -3.45
CA GLU A 130 -17.04 -9.50 -2.95
C GLU A 130 -15.58 -9.10 -3.14
N VAL A 131 -14.63 -10.00 -2.87
CA VAL A 131 -13.21 -9.79 -3.17
C VAL A 131 -13.03 -9.52 -4.67
N SER A 132 -13.66 -10.30 -5.54
CA SER A 132 -13.60 -10.06 -6.99
C SER A 132 -14.23 -8.73 -7.40
N ARG A 133 -15.30 -8.29 -6.72
CA ARG A 133 -15.95 -6.99 -6.99
C ARG A 133 -15.07 -5.82 -6.54
N LYS A 134 -14.45 -5.92 -5.36
CA LYS A 134 -13.63 -4.85 -4.76
C LYS A 134 -12.28 -4.70 -5.46
N PHE A 135 -11.61 -5.81 -5.77
CA PHE A 135 -10.25 -5.79 -6.30
C PHE A 135 -10.19 -5.97 -7.81
N GLY A 136 -11.22 -6.54 -8.44
CA GLY A 136 -11.21 -6.87 -9.87
C GLY A 136 -10.61 -8.26 -10.16
N PRO A 137 -10.42 -8.61 -11.44
CA PRO A 137 -9.77 -9.86 -11.81
C PRO A 137 -8.37 -9.93 -11.19
N GLY A 138 -7.96 -11.12 -10.78
CA GLY A 138 -6.60 -11.31 -10.27
C GLY A 138 -5.56 -10.94 -11.32
N PRO A 139 -4.35 -10.55 -10.91
CA PRO A 139 -3.27 -10.40 -11.86
C PRO A 139 -3.12 -11.75 -12.56
N THR A 140 -3.04 -11.74 -13.89
CA THR A 140 -2.83 -12.96 -14.66
C THR A 140 -1.48 -13.51 -14.22
N THR A 141 -1.50 -14.48 -13.32
CA THR A 141 -0.32 -15.29 -13.05
C THR A 141 -0.13 -16.10 -14.32
N SER A 142 0.64 -15.55 -15.27
CA SER A 142 1.33 -16.37 -16.24
C SER A 142 2.26 -17.27 -15.44
N THR A 143 1.72 -18.36 -14.92
CA THR A 143 2.50 -19.55 -14.60
C THR A 143 3.05 -20.00 -15.94
N SER A 144 4.20 -19.44 -16.32
CA SER A 144 4.84 -19.72 -17.59
C SER A 144 4.95 -21.23 -17.70
N THR A 145 4.23 -21.79 -18.65
CA THR A 145 4.29 -23.19 -19.05
C THR A 145 5.73 -23.63 -19.32
N GLU A 146 6.65 -22.68 -19.58
CA GLU A 146 8.09 -22.91 -19.71
C GLU A 146 8.73 -23.50 -18.46
N ILE A 147 8.40 -23.05 -17.24
CA ILE A 147 9.03 -23.58 -16.01
C ILE A 147 8.61 -25.04 -15.79
N ARG A 148 7.35 -25.35 -16.09
CA ARG A 148 6.83 -26.73 -16.03
C ARG A 148 7.56 -27.61 -17.04
N ASN A 149 7.75 -27.11 -18.28
CA ASN A 149 8.45 -27.81 -19.34
C ASN A 149 9.92 -28.08 -19.00
N VAL A 150 10.64 -27.10 -18.44
CA VAL A 150 12.06 -27.26 -18.03
C VAL A 150 12.19 -28.30 -16.91
N SER A 151 11.28 -28.31 -15.93
CA SER A 151 11.30 -29.31 -14.84
C SER A 151 11.02 -30.74 -15.34
N GLN A 152 10.20 -30.86 -16.39
CA GLN A 152 9.87 -32.14 -17.01
C GLN A 152 11.03 -32.63 -17.89
N GLN A 153 11.67 -31.73 -18.63
CA GLN A 153 12.86 -32.02 -19.43
C GLN A 153 14.04 -32.46 -18.57
N ARG A 154 14.28 -31.81 -17.42
CA ARG A 154 15.32 -32.24 -16.46
C ARG A 154 15.06 -33.63 -15.92
N ARG A 155 13.83 -33.92 -15.49
CA ARG A 155 13.44 -35.26 -15.03
C ARG A 155 13.66 -36.34 -16.10
N LEU A 156 13.32 -36.05 -17.36
CA LEU A 156 13.54 -36.98 -18.46
C LEU A 156 15.04 -37.19 -18.76
N ALA A 157 15.85 -36.14 -18.66
CA ALA A 157 17.31 -36.22 -18.83
C ALA A 157 17.96 -37.02 -17.69
N ASP A 158 17.55 -36.79 -16.44
CA ASP A 158 18.04 -37.51 -15.27
C ASP A 158 17.64 -39.00 -15.32
N ASP A 159 16.40 -39.30 -15.71
CA ASP A 159 15.94 -40.67 -15.93
C ASP A 159 16.73 -41.38 -17.03
N ALA A 160 17.04 -40.69 -18.13
CA ALA A 160 17.84 -41.23 -19.22
C ALA A 160 19.29 -41.49 -18.78
N HIS A 161 19.88 -40.57 -18.02
CA HIS A 161 21.22 -40.71 -17.45
C HIS A 161 21.31 -41.90 -16.48
N ASN A 162 20.32 -42.03 -15.58
CA ASN A 162 20.26 -43.15 -14.63
C ASN A 162 20.12 -44.51 -15.34
N ARG A 163 19.35 -44.59 -16.43
CA ARG A 163 19.26 -45.82 -17.23
C ARG A 163 20.56 -46.15 -17.97
N ALA A 164 21.32 -45.14 -18.38
CA ALA A 164 22.60 -45.34 -19.04
C ALA A 164 23.69 -45.83 -18.06
N LEU A 165 23.68 -45.33 -16.82
CA LEU A 165 24.61 -45.75 -15.77
C LEU A 165 24.27 -47.13 -15.18
N HIS A 166 22.98 -47.41 -14.97
CA HIS A 166 22.50 -48.69 -14.47
C HIS A 166 22.07 -49.58 -15.64
N GLY A 167 23.03 -49.96 -16.48
CA GLY A 167 22.84 -51.03 -17.46
C GLY A 167 22.25 -52.26 -16.78
N ARG A 168 21.17 -52.82 -17.34
CA ARG A 168 20.45 -53.99 -16.84
C ARG A 168 21.45 -55.09 -16.45
N TYR A 169 21.70 -55.26 -15.16
CA TYR A 169 22.25 -56.52 -14.64
C TYR A 169 21.14 -57.56 -14.79
N VAL A 170 21.13 -58.26 -15.92
CA VAL A 170 20.42 -59.51 -16.07
C VAL A 170 21.15 -60.49 -15.16
N ILE A 171 20.57 -60.77 -13.99
CA ILE A 171 21.01 -61.87 -13.14
C ILE A 171 20.72 -63.16 -13.93
N GLN A 172 21.73 -63.67 -14.65
CA GLN A 172 21.69 -65.04 -15.14
C GLN A 172 21.87 -65.95 -13.93
N SER A 173 20.76 -66.39 -13.33
CA SER A 173 20.78 -67.51 -12.40
C SER A 173 21.23 -68.76 -13.16
N LEU A 174 22.41 -69.27 -12.81
CA LEU A 174 22.87 -70.59 -13.26
C LEU A 174 21.80 -71.64 -12.92
N ALA A 175 21.36 -72.38 -13.94
CA ALA A 175 20.70 -73.67 -13.76
C ALA A 175 21.79 -74.76 -13.87
N GLU A 176 21.80 -75.66 -12.89
CA GLU A 176 22.63 -76.87 -12.81
C GLU A 176 22.33 -77.86 -13.94
#